data_AF-A0ABD5E9R6-F1
#
_entry.id   AF-A0ABD5E9R6-F1
#
_cell.length_a   1.000
_cell.length_b   1.000
_cell.length_c   1.000
_cell.angle_alpha   90.00
_cell.angle_beta   90.00
_cell.angle_gamma   90.00
#
_symmetry.space_group_name_H-M   'P 1'
#
loop_
_entity.id
_entity.type
_entity.pdbx_description
1 polymer ?
#
loop_
_entity_poly.entity_id
_entity_poly.type
_entity_poly.pdbx_seq_one_letter_code
_entity_poly.pdbx_strand_id
1 'polypeptide(L)'
;MLAGLMLAVYYTGRATVSDAWRILHFRLQPAARAWLGIPEVPPSTAGACIAASRRLYRGLDRITTALDPARCDRRRRLDQAEADIYSAAWDEAVGRAAANRLQRLANDLVLVPVRLAQQRGYLRNWAGDVGVDATSIPVLANPDSDYSGTASVEITAGWHFSGGSDKGIFGYSASLLVAARSRTGEEATKGRRAPSYPQLCLGLSLDTPTVRTGENAVTVLKHLAELRLPTGICAADRAYTGCSPGNFQVPVRRLGYRLALDYKAADRGIQGSWQGAVLIDGSLACPHIPNALAQATHGVDDKTFRRRLDDLNLWSPSDCPTSSSSSRTPTPAEPCACNARRPGRLLR
;
A
#
# COMPACT_ATOMS: atom_id res chain seq x y z
N MET A 1 -1.02 -24.45 -13.86
CA MET A 1 -0.37 -24.71 -12.56
C MET A 1 -0.73 -23.65 -11.52
N LEU A 2 -0.49 -22.36 -11.77
CA LEU A 2 -0.78 -21.28 -10.80
C LEU A 2 -2.24 -21.26 -10.32
N ALA A 3 -3.20 -21.41 -11.25
CA ALA A 3 -4.61 -21.60 -10.90
C ALA A 3 -4.85 -22.77 -9.93
N GLY A 4 -4.12 -23.88 -10.10
CA GLY A 4 -4.18 -25.02 -9.18
C GLY A 4 -3.66 -24.69 -7.79
N LEU A 5 -2.60 -23.90 -7.67
CA LEU A 5 -2.09 -23.42 -6.37
C LEU A 5 -3.09 -22.48 -5.69
N MET A 6 -3.72 -21.57 -6.44
CA MET A 6 -4.75 -20.68 -5.91
C MET A 6 -5.97 -21.46 -5.41
N LEU A 7 -6.41 -22.47 -6.17
CA LEU A 7 -7.49 -23.36 -5.75
C LEU A 7 -7.08 -24.20 -4.52
N ALA A 8 -5.83 -24.64 -4.43
CA ALA A 8 -5.32 -25.34 -3.26
C ALA A 8 -5.38 -24.45 -2.02
N VAL A 9 -4.93 -23.20 -2.10
CA VAL A 9 -5.04 -22.24 -0.99
C VAL A 9 -6.49 -22.04 -0.60
N TYR A 10 -7.38 -21.84 -1.59
CA TYR A 10 -8.81 -21.62 -1.34
C TYR A 10 -9.49 -22.82 -0.65
N TYR A 11 -9.26 -24.05 -1.13
CA TYR A 11 -9.96 -25.23 -0.63
C TYR A 11 -9.30 -25.91 0.56
N THR A 12 -8.00 -25.75 0.76
CA THR A 12 -7.23 -26.48 1.78
C THR A 12 -6.48 -25.59 2.75
N GLY A 13 -6.41 -24.28 2.49
CA GLY A 13 -5.58 -23.35 3.24
C GLY A 13 -4.07 -23.54 2.98
N ARG A 14 -3.68 -24.40 2.04
CA ARG A 14 -2.28 -24.74 1.76
C ARG A 14 -1.94 -24.55 0.28
N ALA A 15 -0.72 -24.07 0.01
CA ALA A 15 -0.21 -23.87 -1.35
C ALA A 15 0.69 -25.02 -1.82
N THR A 16 0.29 -26.29 -1.64
CA THR A 16 1.13 -27.43 -2.04
C THR A 16 0.87 -27.88 -3.48
N VAL A 17 1.93 -28.33 -4.17
CA VAL A 17 1.82 -28.90 -5.53
C VAL A 17 0.98 -30.18 -5.53
N SER A 18 1.04 -30.96 -4.45
CA SER A 18 0.25 -32.18 -4.29
C SER A 18 -1.24 -31.87 -4.23
N ASP A 19 -1.64 -30.90 -3.41
CA ASP A 19 -3.05 -30.48 -3.30
C ASP A 19 -3.54 -29.85 -4.61
N ALA A 20 -2.73 -29.02 -5.26
CA ALA A 20 -3.02 -28.47 -6.57
C ALA A 20 -3.26 -29.59 -7.60
N TRP A 21 -2.39 -30.60 -7.65
CA TRP A 21 -2.56 -31.75 -8.54
C TRP A 21 -3.86 -32.51 -8.26
N ARG A 22 -4.12 -32.82 -6.98
CA ARG A 22 -5.34 -33.54 -6.57
C ARG A 22 -6.61 -32.77 -6.96
N ILE A 23 -6.63 -31.46 -6.74
CA ILE A 23 -7.78 -30.61 -7.07
C ILE A 23 -8.01 -30.59 -8.58
N LEU A 24 -6.97 -30.23 -9.34
CA LEU A 24 -7.04 -30.06 -10.78
C LEU A 24 -7.50 -31.32 -11.51
N HIS A 25 -7.07 -32.49 -11.06
CA HIS A 25 -7.39 -33.74 -11.74
C HIS A 25 -8.59 -34.48 -11.16
N PHE A 26 -8.84 -34.44 -9.84
CA PHE A 26 -9.83 -35.32 -9.21
C PHE A 26 -10.97 -34.58 -8.49
N ARG A 27 -10.89 -33.27 -8.28
CA ARG A 27 -11.95 -32.52 -7.58
C ARG A 27 -12.71 -31.53 -8.48
N LEU A 28 -12.10 -31.09 -9.57
CA LEU A 28 -12.78 -30.22 -10.53
C LEU A 28 -13.78 -31.00 -11.38
N GLN A 29 -14.93 -30.39 -11.62
CA GLN A 29 -15.91 -30.86 -12.60
C GLN A 29 -15.31 -30.87 -14.01
N PRO A 30 -15.76 -31.74 -14.93
CA PRO A 30 -15.28 -31.79 -16.31
C PRO A 30 -15.27 -30.43 -17.02
N ALA A 31 -16.34 -29.65 -16.90
CA ALA A 31 -16.45 -28.32 -17.50
C ALA A 31 -15.37 -27.33 -16.99
N ALA A 32 -15.04 -27.37 -15.69
CA ALA A 32 -14.00 -26.54 -15.12
C ALA A 32 -12.59 -26.96 -15.60
N ARG A 33 -12.37 -28.27 -15.80
CA ARG A 33 -11.13 -28.79 -16.38
C ARG A 33 -10.98 -28.35 -17.83
N ALA A 34 -12.03 -28.45 -18.63
CA ALA A 34 -12.05 -27.98 -20.02
C ALA A 34 -11.70 -26.48 -20.11
N TRP A 35 -12.31 -25.64 -19.25
CA TRP A 35 -12.02 -24.21 -19.19
C TRP A 35 -10.54 -23.91 -18.86
N LEU A 36 -9.91 -24.73 -18.01
CA LEU A 36 -8.50 -24.61 -17.64
C LEU A 36 -7.54 -25.30 -18.63
N GLY A 37 -8.04 -25.89 -19.72
CA GLY A 37 -7.22 -26.67 -20.66
C GLY A 37 -6.63 -27.95 -20.07
N ILE A 38 -7.32 -28.54 -19.09
CA ILE A 38 -6.95 -29.80 -18.43
C ILE A 38 -7.81 -30.93 -19.01
N PRO A 39 -7.25 -32.13 -19.27
CA PRO A 39 -8.04 -33.27 -19.76
C PRO A 39 -9.27 -33.53 -18.89
N GLU A 40 -10.42 -33.72 -19.54
CA GLU A 40 -11.71 -33.95 -18.86
C GLU A 40 -11.75 -35.27 -18.10
N VAL A 41 -11.02 -36.28 -18.57
CA VAL A 41 -10.91 -37.57 -17.90
C VAL A 41 -9.67 -37.55 -17.02
N PRO A 42 -9.79 -37.85 -15.71
CA PRO A 42 -8.64 -37.94 -14.81
C PRO A 42 -7.69 -39.08 -15.23
N PRO A 43 -6.40 -39.00 -14.86
CA PRO A 43 -5.49 -40.12 -15.06
C PRO A 43 -5.98 -41.34 -14.26
N SER A 44 -6.15 -42.48 -14.94
CA SER A 44 -6.70 -43.71 -14.37
C SER A 44 -5.65 -44.77 -14.02
N THR A 45 -4.44 -44.68 -14.60
CA THR A 45 -3.32 -45.60 -14.32
C THR A 45 -2.25 -44.94 -13.47
N ALA A 46 -1.47 -45.73 -12.73
CA ALA A 46 -0.35 -45.23 -11.95
C ALA A 46 0.65 -44.42 -12.80
N GLY A 47 0.96 -44.90 -14.01
CA GLY A 47 1.83 -44.20 -14.96
C GLY A 47 1.26 -42.84 -15.41
N ALA A 48 -0.05 -42.78 -15.69
CA ALA A 48 -0.71 -41.53 -16.04
C ALA A 48 -0.72 -40.53 -14.86
N CYS A 49 -0.92 -41.00 -13.63
CA CYS A 49 -0.85 -40.17 -12.43
C CYS A 49 0.55 -39.57 -12.24
N ILE A 50 1.60 -40.38 -12.38
CA ILE A 50 3.01 -39.93 -12.31
C ILE A 50 3.32 -38.92 -13.41
N ALA A 51 2.88 -39.17 -14.65
CA ALA A 51 3.11 -38.27 -15.76
C ALA A 51 2.41 -36.90 -15.54
N ALA A 52 1.17 -36.91 -15.06
CA ALA A 52 0.41 -35.71 -14.74
C ALA A 52 1.05 -34.89 -13.61
N SER A 53 1.48 -35.55 -12.52
CA SER A 53 2.15 -34.88 -11.40
C SER A 53 3.49 -34.26 -11.84
N ARG A 54 4.30 -35.00 -12.61
CA ARG A 54 5.56 -34.50 -13.19
C ARG A 54 5.36 -33.30 -14.11
N ARG A 55 4.23 -33.19 -14.81
CA ARG A 55 3.91 -31.99 -15.62
C ARG A 55 3.71 -30.76 -14.74
N LEU A 56 3.05 -30.88 -13.58
CA LEU A 56 2.89 -29.78 -12.64
C LEU A 56 4.21 -29.37 -11.99
N TYR A 57 5.04 -30.32 -11.56
CA TYR A 57 6.36 -30.02 -11.01
C TYR A 57 7.27 -29.33 -12.04
N ARG A 58 7.28 -29.79 -13.29
CA ARG A 58 8.00 -29.09 -14.37
C ARG A 58 7.44 -27.69 -14.64
N GLY A 59 6.12 -27.50 -14.48
CA GLY A 59 5.50 -26.18 -14.53
C GLY A 59 6.01 -25.28 -13.40
N LEU A 60 6.13 -25.80 -12.18
CA LEU A 60 6.69 -25.05 -11.04
C LEU A 60 8.14 -24.69 -11.25
N ASP A 61 8.93 -25.66 -11.67
CA ASP A 61 10.34 -25.45 -11.97
C ASP A 61 10.56 -24.34 -13.01
N ARG A 62 9.76 -24.29 -14.07
CA ARG A 62 9.81 -23.20 -15.07
C ARG A 62 9.42 -21.85 -14.48
N ILE A 63 8.37 -21.80 -13.64
CA ILE A 63 7.93 -20.54 -13.01
C ILE A 63 9.01 -20.04 -12.04
N THR A 64 9.50 -20.90 -11.14
CA THR A 64 10.51 -20.50 -10.16
C THR A 64 11.84 -20.17 -10.82
N THR A 65 12.23 -20.85 -11.91
CA THR A 65 13.44 -20.48 -12.68
C THR A 65 13.37 -19.07 -13.26
N ALA A 66 12.17 -18.60 -13.64
CA ALA A 66 12.02 -17.26 -14.23
C ALA A 66 11.82 -16.14 -13.19
N LEU A 67 11.29 -16.50 -12.02
CA LEU A 67 10.77 -15.56 -11.02
C LEU A 67 11.52 -15.56 -9.68
N ASP A 68 12.29 -16.61 -9.36
CA ASP A 68 13.11 -16.67 -8.15
C ASP A 68 14.49 -16.08 -8.46
N PRO A 69 14.84 -14.90 -7.92
CA PRO A 69 16.13 -14.24 -8.14
C PRO A 69 17.34 -15.09 -7.78
N ALA A 70 17.21 -15.91 -6.73
CA ALA A 70 18.33 -16.62 -6.14
C ALA A 70 17.83 -17.98 -5.64
N ARG A 71 17.54 -18.87 -6.60
CA ARG A 71 16.99 -20.20 -6.31
C ARG A 71 17.99 -21.06 -5.54
N CYS A 72 17.69 -21.34 -4.27
CA CYS A 72 18.46 -22.23 -3.41
C CYS A 72 17.63 -23.48 -3.01
N ASP A 73 18.28 -24.48 -2.41
CA ASP A 73 17.57 -25.64 -1.85
C ASP A 73 16.92 -25.28 -0.51
N ARG A 74 15.61 -24.99 -0.55
CA ARG A 74 14.82 -24.62 0.63
C ARG A 74 14.43 -25.80 1.54
N ARG A 75 15.01 -26.99 1.34
CA ARG A 75 14.78 -28.17 2.21
C ARG A 75 15.71 -28.20 3.42
N ARG A 76 16.81 -27.46 3.38
CA ARG A 76 17.77 -27.35 4.48
C ARG A 76 18.07 -25.88 4.73
N ARG A 77 18.46 -25.56 5.97
CA ARG A 77 19.03 -24.25 6.28
C ARG A 77 20.41 -24.15 5.64
N LEU A 78 20.73 -22.97 5.13
CA LEU A 78 22.05 -22.66 4.58
C LEU A 78 22.97 -22.21 5.71
N ASP A 79 24.28 -22.38 5.53
CA ASP A 79 25.24 -21.65 6.34
C ASP A 79 25.16 -20.15 6.01
N GLN A 80 25.65 -19.30 6.92
CA GLN A 80 25.51 -17.85 6.76
C GLN A 80 26.25 -17.33 5.52
N ALA A 81 27.43 -17.87 5.20
CA ALA A 81 28.23 -17.40 4.07
C ALA A 81 27.56 -17.72 2.73
N GLU A 82 26.97 -18.92 2.58
CA GLU A 82 26.14 -19.30 1.45
C GLU A 82 24.91 -18.40 1.36
N ALA A 83 24.24 -18.13 2.48
CA ALA A 83 23.04 -17.28 2.51
C ALA A 83 23.33 -15.84 2.08
N ASP A 84 24.47 -15.28 2.49
CA ASP A 84 24.90 -13.93 2.11
C ASP A 84 25.11 -13.82 0.58
N ILE A 85 25.62 -14.88 -0.06
CA ILE A 85 25.74 -14.95 -1.53
C ILE A 85 24.37 -14.90 -2.19
N TYR A 86 23.41 -15.69 -1.70
CA TYR A 86 22.05 -15.65 -2.27
C TYR A 86 21.37 -14.31 -2.00
N SER A 87 21.54 -13.72 -0.81
CA SER A 87 21.01 -12.40 -0.47
C SER A 87 21.57 -11.32 -1.41
N ALA A 88 22.88 -11.30 -1.66
CA ALA A 88 23.50 -10.40 -2.62
C ALA A 88 22.94 -10.58 -4.04
N ALA A 89 22.68 -11.81 -4.46
CA ALA A 89 22.10 -12.09 -5.78
C ALA A 89 20.68 -11.51 -5.95
N TRP A 90 19.89 -11.35 -4.87
CA TRP A 90 18.61 -10.64 -4.92
C TRP A 90 18.77 -9.16 -5.24
N ASP A 91 19.83 -8.54 -4.73
CA ASP A 91 20.12 -7.12 -4.90
C ASP A 91 20.85 -6.81 -6.21
N GLU A 92 21.39 -7.79 -6.92
CA GLU A 92 21.95 -7.58 -8.25
C GLU A 92 20.88 -7.17 -9.28
N ALA A 93 21.31 -6.56 -10.40
CA ALA A 93 20.39 -6.08 -11.43
C ALA A 93 19.48 -7.20 -12.00
N VAL A 94 20.04 -8.40 -12.21
CA VAL A 94 19.29 -9.57 -12.70
C VAL A 94 18.30 -10.05 -11.64
N GLY A 95 18.72 -10.11 -10.37
CA GLY A 95 17.87 -10.50 -9.25
C GLY A 95 16.71 -9.55 -9.04
N ARG A 96 16.98 -8.24 -8.99
CA ARG A 96 15.93 -7.20 -8.94
C ARG A 96 14.97 -7.28 -10.11
N ALA A 97 15.44 -7.61 -11.31
CA ALA A 97 14.57 -7.80 -12.47
C ALA A 97 13.64 -9.01 -12.30
N ALA A 98 14.13 -10.13 -11.75
CA ALA A 98 13.32 -11.30 -11.43
C ALA A 98 12.32 -11.02 -10.31
N ALA A 99 12.75 -10.38 -9.22
CA ALA A 99 11.88 -9.95 -8.12
C ALA A 99 10.76 -9.02 -8.62
N ASN A 100 11.10 -8.06 -9.49
CA ASN A 100 10.11 -7.18 -10.12
C ASN A 100 9.10 -7.94 -11.00
N ARG A 101 9.53 -8.99 -11.73
CA ARG A 101 8.59 -9.84 -12.49
C ARG A 101 7.65 -10.61 -11.57
N LEU A 102 8.19 -11.18 -10.48
CA LEU A 102 7.39 -11.87 -9.47
C LEU A 102 6.37 -10.91 -8.83
N GLN A 103 6.83 -9.71 -8.48
CA GLN A 103 5.99 -8.68 -7.88
C GLN A 103 4.88 -8.22 -8.82
N ARG A 104 5.18 -8.02 -10.11
CA ARG A 104 4.17 -7.72 -11.14
C ARG A 104 3.15 -8.84 -11.26
N LEU A 105 3.59 -10.09 -11.34
CA LEU A 105 2.68 -11.24 -11.41
C LEU A 105 1.75 -11.31 -10.19
N ALA A 106 2.30 -11.16 -8.98
CA ALA A 106 1.50 -11.14 -7.76
C ALA A 106 0.47 -10.01 -7.76
N ASN A 107 0.89 -8.81 -8.17
CA ASN A 107 0.01 -7.65 -8.23
C ASN A 107 -1.05 -7.78 -9.33
N ASP A 108 -0.72 -8.36 -10.48
CA ASP A 108 -1.68 -8.64 -11.56
C ASP A 108 -2.83 -9.52 -11.09
N LEU A 109 -2.54 -10.53 -10.25
CA LEU A 109 -3.57 -11.38 -9.65
C LEU A 109 -4.49 -10.58 -8.72
N VAL A 110 -3.94 -9.68 -7.91
CA VAL A 110 -4.71 -8.77 -7.05
C VAL A 110 -5.55 -7.79 -7.87
N LEU A 111 -5.05 -7.35 -9.04
CA LEU A 111 -5.76 -6.42 -9.92
C LEU A 111 -6.86 -7.07 -10.77
N VAL A 112 -6.94 -8.40 -10.85
CA VAL A 112 -8.05 -9.09 -11.56
C VAL A 112 -9.44 -8.62 -11.10
N PRO A 113 -9.80 -8.67 -9.80
CA PRO A 113 -11.09 -8.17 -9.34
C PRO A 113 -11.28 -6.67 -9.59
N VAL A 114 -10.22 -5.87 -9.55
CA VAL A 114 -10.27 -4.43 -9.82
C VAL A 114 -10.63 -4.16 -11.28
N ARG A 115 -9.98 -4.85 -12.22
CA ARG A 115 -10.27 -4.77 -13.67
C ARG A 115 -11.71 -5.18 -13.96
N LEU A 116 -12.20 -6.26 -13.34
CA LEU A 116 -13.59 -6.70 -13.48
C LEU A 116 -14.58 -5.67 -12.91
N ALA A 117 -14.29 -5.10 -11.74
CA ALA A 117 -15.12 -4.06 -11.12
C ALA A 117 -15.16 -2.78 -11.98
N GLN A 118 -14.04 -2.38 -12.57
CA GLN A 118 -13.94 -1.26 -13.50
C GLN A 118 -14.79 -1.51 -14.75
N GLN A 119 -14.61 -2.66 -15.42
CA GLN A 119 -15.35 -3.03 -16.63
C GLN A 119 -16.87 -3.07 -16.40
N ARG A 120 -17.31 -3.49 -15.21
CA ARG A 120 -18.73 -3.54 -14.82
C ARG A 120 -19.27 -2.21 -14.29
N GLY A 121 -18.42 -1.17 -14.19
CA GLY A 121 -18.81 0.15 -13.70
C GLY A 121 -19.09 0.21 -12.19
N TYR A 122 -18.60 -0.75 -11.40
CA TYR A 122 -18.76 -0.74 -9.94
C TYR A 122 -17.88 0.31 -9.25
N LEU A 123 -16.85 0.81 -9.94
CA LEU A 123 -15.97 1.87 -9.43
C LEU A 123 -16.40 3.29 -9.86
N ARG A 124 -17.56 3.46 -10.51
CA ARG A 124 -18.01 4.78 -11.06
C ARG A 124 -18.09 5.90 -10.02
N ASN A 125 -18.43 5.56 -8.77
CA ASN A 125 -18.58 6.53 -7.68
C ASN A 125 -17.35 6.61 -6.76
N TRP A 126 -16.27 5.91 -7.11
CA TRP A 126 -15.04 5.98 -6.34
C TRP A 126 -14.19 7.15 -6.83
N ALA A 127 -13.85 8.07 -5.92
CA ALA A 127 -13.12 9.29 -6.23
C ALA A 127 -11.60 9.09 -6.44
N GLY A 128 -11.11 7.85 -6.33
CA GLY A 128 -9.69 7.55 -6.42
C GLY A 128 -8.94 7.66 -5.09
N ASP A 129 -9.65 7.79 -3.97
CA ASP A 129 -9.03 7.81 -2.65
C ASP A 129 -8.49 6.42 -2.28
N VAL A 130 -7.27 6.37 -1.75
CA VAL A 130 -6.55 5.14 -1.41
C VAL A 130 -5.95 5.22 0.00
N GLY A 131 -5.90 4.08 0.68
CA GLY A 131 -5.11 3.88 1.89
C GLY A 131 -3.92 3.00 1.59
N VAL A 132 -2.74 3.36 2.09
CA VAL A 132 -1.54 2.54 2.04
C VAL A 132 -1.19 2.12 3.46
N ASP A 133 -1.05 0.81 3.66
CA ASP A 133 -0.61 0.26 4.93
C ASP A 133 0.32 -0.94 4.71
N ALA A 134 1.28 -1.12 5.60
CA ALA A 134 2.20 -2.25 5.57
C ALA A 134 1.83 -3.25 6.66
N THR A 135 1.50 -4.48 6.27
CA THR A 135 1.13 -5.55 7.20
C THR A 135 2.16 -6.68 7.18
N SER A 136 2.45 -7.28 8.34
CA SER A 136 3.34 -8.44 8.43
C SER A 136 2.68 -9.69 7.86
N ILE A 137 3.41 -10.44 7.04
CA ILE A 137 3.06 -11.81 6.63
C ILE A 137 4.09 -12.76 7.23
N PRO A 138 3.70 -13.57 8.24
CA PRO A 138 4.63 -14.51 8.85
C PRO A 138 5.04 -15.59 7.86
N VAL A 139 6.29 -16.02 7.94
CA VAL A 139 6.77 -17.21 7.23
C VAL A 139 6.83 -18.41 8.17
N LEU A 140 6.76 -19.61 7.60
CA LEU A 140 6.95 -20.86 8.37
C LEU A 140 8.42 -21.11 8.73
N ALA A 141 9.34 -20.41 8.06
CA ALA A 141 10.78 -20.54 8.29
C ALA A 141 11.19 -19.92 9.62
N ASN A 142 12.17 -20.52 10.27
CA ASN A 142 12.82 -19.92 11.43
C ASN A 142 13.77 -18.79 11.00
N PRO A 143 13.97 -17.77 11.84
CA PRO A 143 15.00 -16.75 11.62
C PRO A 143 16.40 -17.36 11.70
N ASP A 144 17.41 -16.56 11.33
CA ASP A 144 18.82 -16.89 11.46
C ASP A 144 19.16 -17.36 12.89
N SER A 145 20.13 -18.27 12.99
CA SER A 145 20.54 -18.85 14.26
C SER A 145 22.03 -18.64 14.48
N ASP A 146 22.36 -17.80 15.45
CA ASP A 146 23.73 -17.56 15.87
C ASP A 146 24.38 -18.81 16.45
N TYR A 147 23.59 -19.66 17.12
CA TYR A 147 24.08 -20.90 17.73
C TYR A 147 24.58 -21.91 16.70
N SER A 148 23.83 -22.13 15.61
CA SER A 148 24.22 -23.06 14.56
C SER A 148 24.95 -22.40 13.39
N GLY A 149 25.07 -21.07 13.36
CA GLY A 149 25.67 -20.32 12.25
C GLY A 149 24.91 -20.46 10.93
N THR A 150 23.58 -20.65 11.00
CA THR A 150 22.74 -20.94 9.83
C THR A 150 21.68 -19.88 9.60
N ALA A 151 21.49 -19.50 8.34
CA ALA A 151 20.45 -18.55 7.95
C ALA A 151 19.06 -19.21 7.86
N SER A 152 18.04 -18.36 7.69
CA SER A 152 16.70 -18.76 7.33
C SER A 152 16.64 -19.41 5.95
N VAL A 153 15.68 -20.32 5.74
CA VAL A 153 15.35 -20.83 4.39
C VAL A 153 14.60 -19.80 3.54
N GLU A 154 14.07 -18.75 4.17
CA GLU A 154 13.49 -17.58 3.51
C GLU A 154 14.48 -16.41 3.64
N ILE A 155 15.51 -16.42 2.79
CA ILE A 155 16.67 -15.51 2.84
C ILE A 155 16.35 -14.01 2.80
N THR A 156 15.17 -13.64 2.28
CA THR A 156 14.70 -12.24 2.21
C THR A 156 13.66 -11.89 3.27
N ALA A 157 13.31 -12.83 4.14
CA ALA A 157 12.44 -12.54 5.28
C ALA A 157 13.20 -11.75 6.35
N GLY A 158 12.48 -10.93 7.11
CA GLY A 158 13.05 -10.12 8.18
C GLY A 158 12.08 -9.93 9.34
N TRP A 159 12.52 -9.19 10.35
CA TRP A 159 11.69 -8.88 11.51
C TRP A 159 10.79 -7.67 11.24
N HIS A 160 9.48 -7.88 11.29
CA HIS A 160 8.48 -6.82 11.25
C HIS A 160 8.03 -6.48 12.68
N PHE A 161 8.17 -5.23 13.08
CA PHE A 161 7.69 -4.72 14.37
C PHE A 161 6.51 -3.77 14.14
N SER A 162 5.37 -4.08 14.74
CA SER A 162 4.24 -3.15 14.78
C SER A 162 4.54 -2.00 15.73
N GLY A 163 3.97 -0.82 15.47
CA GLY A 163 4.21 0.39 16.25
C GLY A 163 3.95 0.18 17.74
N GLY A 164 5.01 0.23 18.55
CA GLY A 164 4.93 0.09 20.01
C GLY A 164 4.95 -1.34 20.55
N SER A 165 5.22 -2.35 19.71
CA SER A 165 5.40 -3.73 20.13
C SER A 165 6.87 -4.13 20.16
N ASP A 166 7.32 -4.72 21.26
CA ASP A 166 8.64 -5.36 21.37
C ASP A 166 8.67 -6.77 20.75
N LYS A 167 7.48 -7.32 20.41
CA LYS A 167 7.35 -8.62 19.76
C LYS A 167 7.32 -8.43 18.25
N GLY A 168 8.41 -8.82 17.59
CA GLY A 168 8.50 -8.86 16.14
C GLY A 168 7.87 -10.13 15.55
N ILE A 169 7.38 -10.03 14.32
CA ILE A 169 6.93 -11.15 13.49
C ILE A 169 7.98 -11.37 12.40
N PHE A 170 8.57 -12.56 12.35
CA PHE A 170 9.52 -12.91 11.30
C PHE A 170 8.78 -13.27 10.01
N GLY A 171 9.11 -12.58 8.91
CA GLY A 171 8.50 -12.81 7.61
C GLY A 171 8.63 -11.63 6.65
N TYR A 172 7.63 -11.45 5.81
CA TYR A 172 7.59 -10.38 4.81
C TYR A 172 6.71 -9.23 5.25
N SER A 173 6.94 -8.04 4.70
CA SER A 173 6.03 -6.91 4.81
C SER A 173 5.23 -6.77 3.52
N ALA A 174 3.90 -6.88 3.64
CA ALA A 174 2.96 -6.64 2.57
C ALA A 174 2.49 -5.18 2.58
N SER A 175 2.99 -4.37 1.65
CA SER A 175 2.42 -3.05 1.39
C SER A 175 1.14 -3.22 0.57
N LEU A 176 0.01 -2.95 1.20
CA LEU A 176 -1.31 -3.06 0.61
C LEU A 176 -1.83 -1.66 0.24
N LEU A 177 -2.37 -1.57 -0.96
CA LEU A 177 -3.19 -0.45 -1.37
C LEU A 177 -4.66 -0.87 -1.27
N VAL A 178 -5.47 -0.06 -0.58
CA VAL A 178 -6.91 -0.34 -0.42
C VAL A 178 -7.75 0.85 -0.86
N ALA A 179 -8.92 0.58 -1.44
CA ALA A 179 -9.87 1.62 -1.79
C ALA A 179 -10.34 2.33 -0.50
N ALA A 180 -10.12 3.63 -0.42
CA ALA A 180 -10.51 4.44 0.73
C ALA A 180 -11.60 5.45 0.35
N ARG A 181 -12.17 6.08 1.38
CA ARG A 181 -13.12 7.19 1.26
C ARG A 181 -12.70 8.32 2.19
N SER A 182 -12.46 9.50 1.64
CA SER A 182 -12.44 10.70 2.47
C SER A 182 -13.85 11.02 2.96
N ARG A 183 -14.02 11.23 4.27
CA ARG A 183 -15.28 11.73 4.84
C ARG A 183 -15.34 13.24 4.69
N THR A 184 -16.50 13.77 4.33
CA THR A 184 -16.81 15.20 4.51
C THR A 184 -17.38 15.42 5.92
N GLY A 185 -17.29 16.64 6.45
CA GLY A 185 -17.77 16.99 7.80
C GLY A 185 -19.24 16.62 8.02
N GLU A 186 -20.12 16.82 7.04
CA GLU A 186 -21.55 16.45 7.15
C GLU A 186 -21.79 14.93 7.25
N GLU A 187 -20.95 14.12 6.59
CA GLU A 187 -21.00 12.65 6.67
C GLU A 187 -20.36 12.13 7.96
N ALA A 188 -19.56 12.96 8.63
CA ALA A 188 -19.02 12.61 9.93
C ALA A 188 -20.14 12.46 10.98
N THR A 189 -21.12 13.36 10.90
CA THR A 189 -22.22 13.56 11.86
C THR A 189 -23.40 12.61 11.64
N LYS A 190 -23.69 12.19 10.40
CA LYS A 190 -24.87 11.36 10.05
C LYS A 190 -24.66 9.83 10.13
N GLY A 191 -23.53 9.38 10.67
CA GLY A 191 -23.22 7.95 10.84
C GLY A 191 -22.62 7.27 9.58
N ARG A 192 -22.10 6.05 9.75
CA ARG A 192 -21.38 5.31 8.69
C ARG A 192 -22.33 4.83 7.58
N ARG A 193 -22.38 5.56 6.46
CA ARG A 193 -22.98 5.04 5.22
C ARG A 193 -21.95 4.20 4.46
N ALA A 194 -22.32 2.96 4.12
CA ALA A 194 -21.48 2.11 3.29
C ALA A 194 -21.13 2.83 1.96
N PRO A 195 -19.88 2.72 1.47
CA PRO A 195 -19.50 3.29 0.18
C PRO A 195 -20.34 2.65 -0.94
N SER A 196 -20.65 3.44 -1.98
CA SER A 196 -21.41 2.98 -3.16
C SER A 196 -20.55 2.21 -4.17
N TYR A 197 -19.38 1.75 -3.74
CA TYR A 197 -18.40 1.00 -4.50
C TYR A 197 -17.80 -0.10 -3.61
N PRO A 198 -17.33 -1.22 -4.20
CA PRO A 198 -16.74 -2.32 -3.43
C PRO A 198 -15.43 -1.89 -2.77
N GLN A 199 -15.22 -2.30 -1.53
CA GLN A 199 -13.94 -2.16 -0.84
C GLN A 199 -12.99 -3.24 -1.35
N LEU A 200 -12.04 -2.84 -2.19
CA LEU A 200 -11.10 -3.74 -2.86
C LEU A 200 -9.67 -3.46 -2.40
N CYS A 201 -8.87 -4.52 -2.36
CA CYS A 201 -7.41 -4.38 -2.44
C CYS A 201 -7.06 -3.96 -3.87
N LEU A 202 -6.41 -2.81 -3.99
CA LEU A 202 -6.04 -2.16 -5.24
C LEU A 202 -4.59 -2.45 -5.65
N GLY A 203 -3.89 -3.23 -4.84
CA GLY A 203 -2.58 -3.75 -5.17
C GLY A 203 -1.79 -4.17 -3.93
N LEU A 204 -0.71 -4.88 -4.19
CA LEU A 204 0.14 -5.54 -3.20
C LEU A 204 1.60 -5.42 -3.63
N SER A 205 2.48 -5.11 -2.69
CA SER A 205 3.92 -5.36 -2.76
C SER A 205 4.37 -6.21 -1.58
N LEU A 206 5.24 -7.19 -1.81
CA LEU A 206 5.87 -8.00 -0.77
C LEU A 206 7.36 -7.74 -0.78
N ASP A 207 7.91 -7.45 0.38
CA ASP A 207 9.33 -7.16 0.52
C ASP A 207 9.83 -7.45 1.93
N THR A 208 11.14 -7.39 2.13
CA THR A 208 11.76 -7.41 3.45
C THR A 208 11.23 -6.23 4.27
N PRO A 209 10.79 -6.45 5.51
CA PRO A 209 10.35 -5.37 6.39
C PRO A 209 11.39 -4.25 6.50
N THR A 210 10.90 -3.01 6.62
CA THR A 210 11.66 -1.76 6.84
C THR A 210 12.68 -1.31 5.78
N VAL A 211 12.98 -2.10 4.75
CA VAL A 211 14.01 -1.75 3.75
C VAL A 211 13.51 -0.70 2.74
N ARG A 212 12.30 -0.87 2.18
CA ARG A 212 11.80 -0.05 1.04
C ARG A 212 10.35 0.40 1.16
N THR A 213 9.88 0.70 2.38
CA THR A 213 8.47 1.01 2.67
C THR A 213 7.83 2.00 1.68
N GLY A 214 8.45 3.17 1.46
CA GLY A 214 7.96 4.18 0.52
C GLY A 214 7.98 3.75 -0.95
N GLU A 215 9.08 3.13 -1.39
CA GLU A 215 9.25 2.70 -2.78
C GLU A 215 8.29 1.56 -3.17
N ASN A 216 7.99 0.67 -2.21
CA ASN A 216 7.02 -0.39 -2.38
C ASN A 216 5.61 0.17 -2.60
N ALA A 217 5.19 1.15 -1.80
CA ALA A 217 3.91 1.83 -2.02
C ALA A 217 3.85 2.54 -3.39
N VAL A 218 4.93 3.23 -3.78
CA VAL A 218 5.03 3.88 -5.10
C VAL A 218 4.93 2.85 -6.23
N THR A 219 5.54 1.68 -6.08
CA THR A 219 5.48 0.60 -7.07
C THR A 219 4.05 0.11 -7.26
N VAL A 220 3.30 -0.10 -6.18
CA VAL A 220 1.88 -0.50 -6.26
C VAL A 220 1.03 0.58 -6.92
N LEU A 221 1.23 1.85 -6.54
CA LEU A 221 0.50 2.99 -7.13
C LEU A 221 0.78 3.15 -8.63
N LYS A 222 2.01 2.91 -9.08
CA LYS A 222 2.36 2.92 -10.52
C LYS A 222 1.58 1.85 -11.29
N HIS A 223 1.50 0.63 -10.76
CA HIS A 223 0.70 -0.42 -11.40
C HIS A 223 -0.80 -0.10 -11.41
N LEU A 224 -1.33 0.50 -10.34
CA LEU A 224 -2.73 0.95 -10.33
C LEU A 224 -2.99 2.03 -11.40
N ALA A 225 -2.05 2.96 -11.58
CA ALA A 225 -2.17 4.04 -12.56
C ALA A 225 -2.29 3.53 -14.01
N GLU A 226 -1.79 2.34 -14.32
CA GLU A 226 -1.96 1.70 -15.64
C GLU A 226 -3.44 1.44 -15.97
N LEU A 227 -4.29 1.28 -14.96
CA LEU A 227 -5.75 1.11 -15.13
C LEU A 227 -6.47 2.43 -15.45
N ARG A 228 -5.78 3.57 -15.41
CA ARG A 228 -6.34 4.91 -15.67
C ARG A 228 -7.58 5.21 -14.83
N LEU A 229 -7.57 4.74 -13.59
CA LEU A 229 -8.58 5.04 -12.58
C LEU A 229 -8.36 6.45 -12.03
N PRO A 230 -9.40 7.09 -11.44
CA PRO A 230 -9.24 8.41 -10.84
C PRO A 230 -8.22 8.38 -9.70
N THR A 231 -7.57 9.53 -9.47
CA THR A 231 -6.61 9.73 -8.39
C THR A 231 -7.14 10.75 -7.39
N GLY A 232 -7.23 10.37 -6.12
CA GLY A 232 -7.76 11.20 -5.05
C GLY A 232 -6.73 11.47 -3.96
N ILE A 233 -7.12 11.20 -2.72
CA ILE A 233 -6.26 11.28 -1.55
C ILE A 233 -5.57 9.94 -1.31
N CYS A 234 -4.26 9.94 -1.12
CA CYS A 234 -3.49 8.81 -0.62
C CYS A 234 -3.23 9.04 0.88
N ALA A 235 -3.95 8.28 1.71
CA ALA A 235 -3.74 8.24 3.15
C ALA A 235 -2.67 7.21 3.49
N ALA A 236 -1.69 7.58 4.31
CA ALA A 236 -0.63 6.68 4.74
C ALA A 236 -0.19 7.02 6.16
N ASP A 237 0.25 6.00 6.88
CA ASP A 237 0.67 6.15 8.27
C ASP A 237 2.01 6.88 8.43
N ARG A 238 2.42 7.02 9.68
CA ARG A 238 3.65 7.69 10.08
C ARG A 238 4.93 7.10 9.48
N ALA A 239 4.98 5.81 9.16
CA ALA A 239 6.16 5.20 8.55
C ALA A 239 6.42 5.79 7.16
N TYR A 240 5.36 6.13 6.43
CA TYR A 240 5.46 6.78 5.13
C TYR A 240 5.80 8.26 5.24
N THR A 241 5.34 8.95 6.29
CA THR A 241 5.75 10.33 6.58
C THR A 241 7.26 10.44 6.78
N GLY A 242 7.86 9.46 7.46
CA GLY A 242 9.30 9.40 7.72
C GLY A 242 10.17 8.99 6.52
N CYS A 243 9.57 8.60 5.40
CA CYS A 243 10.33 8.27 4.18
C CYS A 243 10.97 9.53 3.57
N SER A 244 12.09 9.36 2.87
CA SER A 244 12.72 10.45 2.14
C SER A 244 11.77 10.99 1.05
N PRO A 245 11.72 12.32 0.82
CA PRO A 245 10.82 12.92 -0.18
C PRO A 245 10.88 12.28 -1.57
N GLY A 246 12.08 11.88 -2.00
CA GLY A 246 12.31 11.23 -3.30
C GLY A 246 11.71 9.82 -3.41
N ASN A 247 11.59 9.10 -2.29
CA ASN A 247 11.17 7.70 -2.28
C ASN A 247 9.65 7.54 -2.14
N PHE A 248 8.94 8.55 -1.65
CA PHE A 248 7.49 8.47 -1.45
C PHE A 248 6.72 9.74 -1.82
N GLN A 249 6.96 10.86 -1.13
CA GLN A 249 6.07 12.02 -1.19
C GLN A 249 6.06 12.70 -2.58
N VAL A 250 7.23 12.85 -3.20
CA VAL A 250 7.36 13.41 -4.56
C VAL A 250 6.76 12.47 -5.62
N PRO A 251 7.13 11.17 -5.70
CA PRO A 251 6.55 10.29 -6.71
C PRO A 251 5.04 10.09 -6.56
N VAL A 252 4.49 10.01 -5.35
CA VAL A 252 3.04 9.88 -5.15
C VAL A 252 2.28 11.12 -5.65
N ARG A 253 2.82 12.33 -5.40
CA ARG A 253 2.26 13.57 -5.96
C ARG A 253 2.35 13.63 -7.48
N ARG A 254 3.46 13.15 -8.08
CA ARG A 254 3.61 13.04 -9.54
C ARG A 254 2.59 12.10 -10.18
N LEU A 255 2.11 11.10 -9.43
CA LEU A 255 1.02 10.21 -9.85
C LEU A 255 -0.37 10.86 -9.73
N GLY A 256 -0.48 12.11 -9.24
CA GLY A 256 -1.75 12.84 -9.15
C GLY A 256 -2.47 12.75 -7.81
N TYR A 257 -1.88 12.08 -6.81
CA TYR A 257 -2.47 11.95 -5.48
C TYR A 257 -2.17 13.16 -4.59
N ARG A 258 -3.16 13.55 -3.78
CA ARG A 258 -2.96 14.40 -2.60
C ARG A 258 -2.59 13.51 -1.41
N LEU A 259 -1.66 13.94 -0.57
CA LEU A 259 -1.21 13.14 0.56
C LEU A 259 -1.94 13.53 1.85
N ALA A 260 -2.45 12.55 2.58
CA ALA A 260 -2.93 12.68 3.94
C ALA A 260 -2.02 11.83 4.85
N LEU A 261 -1.13 12.49 5.58
CA LEU A 261 -0.05 11.83 6.33
C LEU A 261 -0.16 12.12 7.82
N ASP A 262 0.14 11.10 8.63
CA ASP A 262 0.21 11.24 10.07
C ASP A 262 1.60 11.73 10.53
N TYR A 263 1.63 12.74 11.39
CA TYR A 263 2.83 13.26 12.05
C TYR A 263 2.87 12.83 13.52
N LYS A 264 4.08 12.61 14.07
CA LYS A 264 4.26 12.53 15.52
C LYS A 264 3.84 13.85 16.16
N ALA A 265 3.38 13.82 17.40
CA ALA A 265 3.06 15.04 18.15
C ALA A 265 4.24 16.04 18.18
N ALA A 266 5.47 15.54 18.26
CA ALA A 266 6.69 16.35 18.23
C ALA A 266 7.05 16.90 16.83
N ASP A 267 6.53 16.30 15.75
CA ASP A 267 6.80 16.69 14.36
C ASP A 267 5.69 17.61 13.80
N ARG A 268 4.72 18.02 14.64
CA ARG A 268 3.61 18.94 14.28
C ARG A 268 3.99 20.40 14.51
N GLY A 269 3.24 21.30 13.88
CA GLY A 269 3.50 22.74 13.90
C GLY A 269 4.53 23.14 12.85
N ILE A 270 5.41 24.09 13.19
CA ILE A 270 6.43 24.59 12.26
C ILE A 270 7.51 23.53 12.02
N GLN A 271 7.63 23.08 10.78
CA GLN A 271 8.56 22.04 10.34
C GLN A 271 9.75 22.60 9.56
N GLY A 272 9.63 23.83 9.04
CA GLY A 272 10.69 24.47 8.26
C GLY A 272 10.17 25.65 7.44
N SER A 273 10.88 25.99 6.38
CA SER A 273 10.49 27.04 5.44
C SER A 273 10.91 26.71 4.01
N TRP A 274 10.19 27.26 3.03
CA TRP A 274 10.51 27.13 1.62
C TRP A 274 10.21 28.44 0.90
N GLN A 275 11.23 29.02 0.24
CA GLN A 275 11.12 30.28 -0.50
C GLN A 275 10.37 31.40 0.28
N GLY A 276 10.63 31.51 1.59
CA GLY A 276 10.00 32.50 2.46
C GLY A 276 8.62 32.12 3.02
N ALA A 277 7.99 31.04 2.54
CA ALA A 277 6.82 30.45 3.19
C ALA A 277 7.25 29.57 4.37
N VAL A 278 6.42 29.48 5.40
CA VAL A 278 6.66 28.61 6.57
C VAL A 278 5.92 27.30 6.35
N LEU A 279 6.59 26.17 6.52
CA LEU A 279 6.00 24.84 6.41
C LEU A 279 5.40 24.45 7.77
N ILE A 280 4.09 24.23 7.80
CA ILE A 280 3.31 23.93 9.00
C ILE A 280 2.44 22.71 8.72
N ASP A 281 2.62 21.62 9.48
CA ASP A 281 1.90 20.35 9.30
C ASP A 281 1.85 19.84 7.84
N GLY A 282 2.95 20.03 7.10
CA GLY A 282 3.08 19.64 5.70
C GLY A 282 2.50 20.62 4.68
N SER A 283 1.94 21.75 5.12
CA SER A 283 1.37 22.81 4.25
C SER A 283 2.19 24.09 4.33
N LEU A 284 2.37 24.77 3.19
CA LEU A 284 3.04 26.08 3.16
C LEU A 284 2.05 27.18 3.55
N ALA A 285 2.42 27.97 4.55
CA ALA A 285 1.67 29.11 5.05
C ALA A 285 2.44 30.43 4.82
N CYS A 286 1.69 31.53 4.81
CA CYS A 286 2.26 32.87 4.79
C CYS A 286 3.20 33.07 5.99
N PRO A 287 4.40 33.65 5.81
CA PRO A 287 5.32 33.88 6.93
C PRO A 287 4.77 34.83 8.01
N HIS A 288 3.73 35.61 7.69
CA HIS A 288 3.04 36.48 8.65
C HIS A 288 1.96 35.76 9.47
N ILE A 289 1.83 34.43 9.35
CA ILE A 289 0.90 33.67 10.21
C ILE A 289 1.26 33.91 11.69
N PRO A 290 0.27 34.27 12.54
CA PRO A 290 0.52 34.46 13.97
C PRO A 290 1.12 33.21 14.60
N ASN A 291 2.13 33.38 15.45
CA ASN A 291 2.85 32.26 16.07
C ASN A 291 1.91 31.30 16.83
N ALA A 292 0.86 31.84 17.46
CA ALA A 292 -0.16 31.04 18.14
C ALA A 292 -0.89 30.06 17.20
N LEU A 293 -1.16 30.46 15.95
CA LEU A 293 -1.75 29.58 14.94
C LEU A 293 -0.70 28.63 14.36
N ALA A 294 0.53 29.11 14.16
CA ALA A 294 1.60 28.29 13.60
C ALA A 294 2.02 27.12 14.49
N GLN A 295 1.84 27.27 15.81
CA GLN A 295 2.18 26.28 16.82
C GLN A 295 0.94 25.56 17.40
N ALA A 296 -0.26 25.80 16.86
CA ALA A 296 -1.52 25.33 17.46
C ALA A 296 -1.62 23.80 17.61
N THR A 297 -0.88 23.06 16.79
CA THR A 297 -0.86 21.60 16.72
C THR A 297 0.41 20.99 17.34
N HIS A 298 1.41 21.81 17.66
CA HIS A 298 2.70 21.35 18.18
C HIS A 298 2.52 20.67 19.55
N GLY A 299 3.04 19.46 19.70
CA GLY A 299 2.96 18.68 20.93
C GLY A 299 1.55 18.14 21.26
N VAL A 300 0.55 18.41 20.43
CA VAL A 300 -0.82 17.91 20.63
C VAL A 300 -0.87 16.44 20.21
N ASP A 301 -1.36 15.56 21.07
CA ASP A 301 -1.54 14.15 20.76
C ASP A 301 -2.69 13.90 19.74
N ASP A 302 -2.68 12.75 19.09
CA ASP A 302 -3.66 12.37 18.06
C ASP A 302 -5.11 12.41 18.55
N LYS A 303 -5.37 11.98 19.78
CA LYS A 303 -6.72 11.90 20.33
C LYS A 303 -7.28 13.30 20.57
N THR A 304 -6.46 14.18 21.15
CA THR A 304 -6.81 15.58 21.38
C THR A 304 -7.00 16.31 20.06
N PHE A 305 -6.11 16.09 19.09
CA PHE A 305 -6.21 16.69 17.76
C PHE A 305 -7.49 16.27 17.02
N ARG A 306 -7.79 14.96 16.99
CA ARG A 306 -9.02 14.44 16.35
C ARG A 306 -10.28 14.98 17.02
N ARG A 307 -10.33 15.03 18.35
CA ARG A 307 -11.47 15.59 19.09
C ARG A 307 -11.72 17.06 18.71
N ARG A 308 -10.67 17.89 18.67
CA ARG A 308 -10.79 19.29 18.23
C ARG A 308 -11.32 19.41 16.80
N LEU A 309 -10.92 18.51 15.91
CA LEU A 309 -11.40 18.50 14.53
C LEU A 309 -12.89 18.12 14.46
N ASP A 310 -13.32 17.15 15.27
CA ASP A 310 -14.73 16.77 15.39
C ASP A 310 -15.55 17.93 15.96
N ASP A 311 -15.04 18.61 17.01
CA ASP A 311 -15.67 19.80 17.61
C ASP A 311 -15.79 20.96 16.58
N LEU A 312 -14.77 21.17 15.74
CA LEU A 312 -14.78 22.17 14.66
C LEU A 312 -15.73 21.80 13.51
N ASN A 313 -15.85 20.51 13.16
CA ASN A 313 -16.79 20.05 12.14
C ASN A 313 -18.25 20.08 12.62
N LEU A 314 -18.47 20.15 13.94
CA LEU A 314 -19.77 20.40 14.55
C LEU A 314 -20.09 21.90 14.67
N TRP A 315 -19.09 22.77 14.53
CA TRP A 315 -19.26 24.23 14.57
C TRP A 315 -19.94 24.73 13.29
N SER A 316 -21.16 25.26 13.43
CA SER A 316 -21.87 25.90 12.33
C SER A 316 -21.53 27.39 12.26
N PRO A 317 -21.56 28.05 11.08
CA PRO A 317 -21.38 29.50 10.99
C PRO A 317 -22.38 30.31 11.83
N SER A 318 -23.51 29.71 12.20
CA SER A 318 -24.52 30.25 13.13
C SER A 318 -24.07 30.24 14.60
N ASP A 319 -23.05 29.48 14.95
CA ASP A 319 -22.45 29.43 16.29
C ASP A 319 -21.30 30.45 16.44
N CYS A 320 -21.07 31.28 15.41
CA CYS A 320 -20.20 32.43 15.52
C CYS A 320 -20.89 33.44 16.46
N PRO A 321 -20.30 33.80 17.62
CA PRO A 321 -20.90 34.81 18.47
C PRO A 321 -21.00 36.09 17.65
N THR A 322 -22.23 36.45 17.26
CA THR A 322 -22.50 37.80 16.79
C THR A 322 -22.07 38.71 17.91
N SER A 323 -21.00 39.46 17.67
CA SER A 323 -20.47 40.44 18.61
C SER A 323 -21.59 41.43 18.92
N SER A 324 -22.31 41.19 20.01
CA SER A 324 -23.26 42.14 20.56
C SER A 324 -22.46 43.16 21.35
N SER A 325 -22.76 44.43 21.05
CA SER A 325 -22.33 45.64 21.75
C SER A 325 -20.89 46.13 21.56
N SER A 326 -20.66 46.86 20.47
CA SER A 326 -20.24 48.25 20.65
C SER A 326 -20.90 49.12 19.58
N SER A 327 -21.76 50.04 20.02
CA SER A 327 -22.38 51.06 19.20
C SER A 327 -21.31 52.09 18.78
N ARG A 328 -20.66 51.86 17.65
CA ARG A 328 -20.12 52.93 16.80
C ARG A 328 -20.50 52.65 15.37
N THR A 329 -21.32 53.53 14.83
CA THR A 329 -21.67 53.60 13.41
C THR A 329 -20.40 53.64 12.56
N PRO A 330 -20.20 52.70 11.61
CA PRO A 330 -19.19 52.87 10.57
C PRO A 330 -19.83 53.64 9.41
N THR A 331 -19.26 54.81 9.10
CA THR A 331 -19.36 55.44 7.78
C THR A 331 -18.79 54.52 6.69
N PRO A 332 -19.26 54.61 5.44
CA PRO A 332 -18.85 53.69 4.38
C PRO A 332 -17.46 54.08 3.85
N ALA A 333 -16.48 53.18 3.99
CA ALA A 333 -15.18 53.29 3.31
C ALA A 333 -14.84 51.94 2.64
N GLU A 334 -14.90 51.99 1.31
CA GLU A 334 -14.20 51.24 0.25
C GLU A 334 -13.71 49.78 0.45
N PRO A 335 -13.95 48.90 -0.54
CA PRO A 335 -13.41 47.55 -0.56
C PRO A 335 -11.93 47.55 -0.99
N CYS A 336 -11.04 47.15 -0.07
CA CYS A 336 -9.62 46.95 -0.39
C CYS A 336 -9.44 45.60 -1.10
N ALA A 337 -9.17 45.68 -2.40
CA ALA A 337 -8.88 44.58 -3.30
C ALA A 337 -7.45 44.05 -3.11
N CYS A 338 -7.31 42.74 -2.88
CA CYS A 338 -6.08 42.00 -3.16
C CYS A 338 -6.41 40.77 -3.99
N ASN A 339 -6.76 41.03 -5.25
CA ASN A 339 -6.82 40.02 -6.30
C ASN A 339 -5.43 39.89 -6.94
N ALA A 340 -5.03 38.64 -7.18
CA ALA A 340 -3.75 38.23 -7.73
C ALA A 340 -3.35 38.99 -9.01
N ARG A 341 -2.18 39.63 -9.00
CA ARG A 341 -1.53 40.11 -10.24
C ARG A 341 -0.88 38.93 -10.96
N ARG A 342 -1.39 38.61 -12.16
CA ARG A 342 -0.65 37.89 -13.21
C ARG A 342 0.50 38.78 -13.72
N PRO A 343 1.68 38.24 -14.03
CA PRO A 343 2.76 39.02 -14.63
C PRO A 343 2.46 39.27 -16.12
N GLY A 344 2.38 40.54 -16.49
CA GLY A 344 2.26 40.99 -17.87
C GLY A 344 3.61 40.97 -18.60
N ARG A 345 3.56 40.50 -19.84
CA ARG A 345 4.55 40.69 -20.91
C ARG A 345 5.08 42.13 -20.92
N LEU A 346 6.39 42.29 -20.94
CA LEU A 346 7.06 43.47 -21.48
C LEU A 346 7.79 43.05 -22.75
N LEU A 347 7.35 43.62 -23.88
CA LEU A 347 8.07 43.64 -25.15
C LEU A 347 9.10 44.78 -25.07
N ARG A 348 10.38 44.44 -25.16
CA ARG A 348 11.32 44.91 -26.19
C ARG A 348 12.60 44.08 -26.11
#